data_AF-A0A1D8A2W7-F1
#
_entry.id   AF-A0A1D8A2W7-F1
#
_cell.length_a   1.000
_cell.length_b   1.000
_cell.length_c   1.000
_cell.angle_alpha   90.00
_cell.angle_beta   90.00
_cell.angle_gamma   90.00
#
_symmetry.space_group_name_H-M   'P 1'
#
loop_
_entity.id
_entity.type
_entity.pdbx_description
1 polymer ?
#
loop_
_entity_poly.entity_id
_entity_poly.type
_entity_poly.pdbx_seq_one_letter_code
_entity_poly.pdbx_strand_id
1 'polypeptide(L)'
;MELIDLSIQDRGFAPHSIAISLRTAGCCFGMLHRPDSRIVAGIGLLLVRPDDVGGFSIEADATYLQPGDTATDLLDWLDARIDEQAAIITWDKWWPASRRLAALADPERHPVLLAAAGDTAGRWRELPAADTWYLRQARAMPVPCICDAGVQVADCHSTVPLSLLPDAAIAMPQLIGEAVAGWLAWARQFSDFDVDPVAAQAVHALETWRATMPISDDG
;
A
#
# COMPACT_ATOMS: atom_id res chain seq x y z
N MET A 1 22.76 -6.78 12.60
CA MET A 1 21.81 -6.12 11.68
C MET A 1 22.16 -6.65 10.31
N GLU A 2 21.44 -7.67 9.86
CA GLU A 2 21.64 -8.17 8.50
C GLU A 2 21.12 -7.12 7.52
N LEU A 3 21.95 -6.78 6.54
CA LEU A 3 21.69 -5.75 5.54
C LEU A 3 20.73 -6.23 4.43
N ILE A 4 20.37 -7.51 4.46
CA ILE A 4 19.47 -8.17 3.51
C ILE A 4 18.44 -8.93 4.34
N ASP A 5 17.18 -8.52 4.26
CA ASP A 5 16.08 -9.27 4.88
C ASP A 5 15.72 -10.46 3.97
N LEU A 6 16.31 -11.62 4.25
CA LEU A 6 16.01 -12.88 3.56
C LEU A 6 14.67 -13.49 3.99
N SER A 7 13.99 -12.92 4.99
CA SER A 7 12.75 -13.49 5.54
C SER A 7 11.61 -13.58 4.52
N ILE A 8 11.64 -12.77 3.46
CA ILE A 8 10.64 -12.83 2.38
C ILE A 8 10.76 -14.16 1.62
N GLN A 9 11.98 -14.61 1.32
CA GLN A 9 12.23 -15.86 0.61
C GLN A 9 11.90 -17.06 1.51
N ASP A 10 12.30 -17.01 2.78
CA ASP A 10 12.00 -18.05 3.76
C ASP A 10 10.50 -18.23 4.01
N ARG A 11 9.74 -17.14 3.90
CA ARG A 11 8.28 -17.15 4.03
C ARG A 11 7.55 -17.65 2.77
N GLY A 12 8.27 -17.81 1.65
CA GLY A 12 7.74 -18.35 0.40
C GLY A 12 6.70 -17.46 -0.30
N PHE A 13 6.24 -17.97 -1.45
CA PHE A 13 5.12 -17.39 -2.18
C PHE A 13 3.79 -17.68 -1.46
N ALA A 14 2.90 -16.70 -1.44
CA ALA A 14 1.56 -16.80 -0.84
C ALA A 14 0.48 -16.55 -1.92
N PRO A 15 -0.24 -17.59 -2.37
CA PRO A 15 -1.24 -17.46 -3.44
C PRO A 15 -2.38 -16.49 -3.11
N HIS A 16 -2.75 -16.37 -1.83
CA HIS A 16 -3.69 -15.37 -1.34
C HIS A 16 -2.92 -14.17 -0.77
N SER A 17 -3.03 -13.02 -1.41
CA SER A 17 -2.24 -11.85 -1.07
C SER A 17 -2.93 -10.52 -1.37
N ILE A 18 -2.52 -9.49 -0.65
CA ILE A 18 -2.91 -8.09 -0.83
C ILE A 18 -1.64 -7.25 -0.96
N ALA A 19 -1.53 -6.42 -1.99
CA ALA A 19 -0.48 -5.42 -2.09
C ALA A 19 -1.03 -4.03 -1.77
N ILE A 20 -0.33 -3.31 -0.89
CA ILE A 20 -0.75 -2.00 -0.37
C ILE A 20 0.27 -0.93 -0.77
N SER A 21 -0.18 0.05 -1.53
CA SER A 21 0.52 1.31 -1.77
C SER A 21 -0.07 2.41 -0.89
N LEU A 22 0.80 3.23 -0.29
CA LEU A 22 0.38 4.33 0.59
C LEU A 22 0.97 5.64 0.08
N ARG A 23 0.12 6.62 -0.17
CA ARG A 23 0.52 7.99 -0.51
C ARG A 23 0.35 8.90 0.71
N THR A 24 1.39 9.66 1.00
CA THR A 24 1.44 10.56 2.16
C THR A 24 1.80 11.98 1.75
N ALA A 25 1.29 12.98 2.46
CA ALA A 25 1.77 14.35 2.36
C ALA A 25 3.22 14.46 2.88
N GLY A 26 4.13 15.02 2.08
CA GLY A 26 5.57 14.96 2.29
C GLY A 26 6.17 16.04 3.21
N CYS A 27 5.55 17.22 3.31
CA CYS A 27 6.19 18.41 3.89
C CYS A 27 5.28 19.19 4.86
N CYS A 28 4.92 18.61 6.00
CA CYS A 28 4.21 19.34 7.06
C CYS A 28 5.20 19.92 8.10
N PHE A 29 5.27 21.25 8.23
CA PHE A 29 6.05 21.95 9.25
C PHE A 29 5.60 21.56 10.68
N GLY A 30 4.28 21.43 10.90
CA GLY A 30 3.72 20.96 12.17
C GLY A 30 4.09 19.51 12.51
N MET A 31 4.45 18.70 11.51
CA MET A 31 4.96 17.33 11.72
C MET A 31 6.46 17.28 12.04
N LEU A 32 7.19 18.42 12.00
CA LEU A 32 8.64 18.48 12.19
C LEU A 32 9.37 17.43 11.32
N HIS A 33 10.42 16.79 11.85
CA HIS A 33 11.11 15.63 11.25
C HIS A 33 10.44 14.29 11.62
N ARG A 34 9.11 14.23 11.77
CA ARG A 34 8.39 12.97 12.08
C ARG A 34 7.78 12.37 10.81
N PRO A 35 8.52 11.56 10.03
CA PRO A 35 8.00 10.91 8.83
C PRO A 35 6.85 9.93 9.13
N ASP A 36 6.65 9.61 10.40
CA ASP A 36 5.72 8.60 10.90
C ASP A 36 4.30 9.13 11.07
N SER A 37 4.14 10.44 11.30
CA SER A 37 2.85 11.13 11.43
C SER A 37 2.40 11.81 10.13
N ARG A 38 3.09 11.55 9.02
CA ARG A 38 2.69 12.10 7.71
C ARG A 38 1.30 11.64 7.36
N ILE A 39 0.48 12.59 6.93
CA ILE A 39 -0.93 12.35 6.66
C ILE A 39 -1.05 11.41 5.47
N VAL A 40 -1.70 10.27 5.68
CA VAL A 40 -2.08 9.36 4.61
C VAL A 40 -3.17 10.04 3.80
N ALA A 41 -2.88 10.26 2.52
CA ALA A 41 -3.76 10.95 1.58
C ALA A 41 -4.47 9.98 0.63
N GLY A 42 -3.94 8.77 0.49
CA GLY A 42 -4.58 7.73 -0.30
C GLY A 42 -3.91 6.37 -0.16
N ILE A 43 -4.68 5.35 -0.52
CA ILE A 43 -4.32 3.95 -0.43
C ILE A 43 -4.68 3.29 -1.76
N GLY A 44 -3.74 2.56 -2.35
CA GLY A 44 -3.99 1.69 -3.49
C GLY A 44 -3.86 0.24 -3.06
N LEU A 45 -4.72 -0.61 -3.61
CA LEU A 45 -4.78 -2.03 -3.33
C LEU A 45 -4.73 -2.85 -4.61
N LEU A 46 -4.05 -3.98 -4.52
CA LEU A 46 -4.25 -5.13 -5.40
C LEU A 46 -4.57 -6.34 -4.52
N LEU A 47 -5.68 -6.99 -4.80
CA LEU A 47 -6.11 -8.24 -4.18
C LEU A 47 -5.89 -9.37 -5.20
N VAL A 48 -5.17 -10.41 -4.78
CA VAL A 48 -4.94 -11.60 -5.59
C VAL A 48 -5.36 -12.81 -4.76
N ARG A 49 -6.36 -13.56 -5.24
CA ARG A 49 -6.91 -14.71 -4.53
C ARG A 49 -6.98 -15.92 -5.46
N PRO A 50 -6.63 -17.13 -5.01
CA PRO A 50 -6.96 -18.34 -5.74
C PRO A 50 -8.46 -18.40 -6.02
N ASP A 51 -8.85 -18.82 -7.22
CA ASP A 51 -10.25 -19.06 -7.55
C ASP A 51 -10.64 -20.54 -7.35
N ASP A 52 -11.95 -20.82 -7.41
CA ASP A 52 -12.48 -22.17 -7.21
C ASP A 52 -12.18 -23.14 -8.39
N VAL A 53 -11.70 -22.63 -9.53
CA VAL A 53 -11.44 -23.40 -10.76
C VAL A 53 -9.95 -23.63 -11.03
N GLY A 54 -9.07 -23.26 -10.10
CA GLY A 54 -7.62 -23.50 -10.16
C GLY A 54 -6.81 -22.38 -10.82
N GLY A 55 -7.36 -21.17 -10.91
CA GLY A 55 -6.71 -19.94 -11.35
C GLY A 55 -6.67 -18.87 -10.25
N PHE A 56 -6.70 -17.60 -10.67
CA PHE A 56 -6.64 -16.44 -9.76
C PHE A 56 -7.70 -15.40 -10.12
N SER A 57 -8.38 -14.91 -9.08
CA SER A 57 -9.17 -13.69 -9.15
C SER A 57 -8.30 -12.50 -8.74
N ILE A 58 -8.39 -11.43 -9.53
CA ILE A 58 -7.57 -10.22 -9.35
C ILE A 58 -8.49 -9.01 -9.36
N GLU A 59 -8.37 -8.21 -8.30
CA GLU A 59 -9.13 -6.97 -8.11
C GLU A 59 -8.16 -5.87 -7.69
N ALA A 60 -8.33 -4.68 -8.25
CA ALA A 60 -7.59 -3.50 -7.83
C ALA A 60 -8.55 -2.37 -7.54
N ASP A 61 -8.28 -1.66 -6.46
CA ASP A 61 -9.09 -0.53 -6.01
C ASP A 61 -8.17 0.50 -5.37
N ALA A 62 -8.63 1.74 -5.28
CA ALA A 62 -7.93 2.77 -4.55
C ALA A 62 -8.92 3.71 -3.88
N THR A 63 -8.46 4.35 -2.83
CA THR A 63 -9.17 5.45 -2.19
C THR A 63 -8.23 6.63 -2.00
N TYR A 64 -8.79 7.83 -2.06
CA TYR A 64 -8.07 9.08 -1.93
C TYR A 64 -8.96 10.08 -1.19
N LEU A 65 -8.38 10.88 -0.29
CA LEU A 65 -9.14 11.82 0.53
C LEU A 65 -10.02 12.72 -0.33
N GLN A 66 -11.33 12.73 -0.05
CA GLN A 66 -12.33 13.63 -0.61
C GLN A 66 -12.72 14.72 0.39
N PRO A 67 -13.35 15.83 -0.06
CA PRO A 67 -13.84 16.88 0.83
C PRO A 67 -14.71 16.34 1.97
N GLY A 68 -14.23 16.48 3.20
CA GLY A 68 -14.89 15.99 4.41
C GLY A 68 -14.30 14.69 4.97
N ASP A 69 -13.47 13.99 4.20
CA ASP A 69 -12.78 12.79 4.65
C ASP A 69 -11.60 13.11 5.55
N THR A 70 -11.27 12.13 6.38
CA THR A 70 -10.09 12.08 7.24
C THR A 70 -9.26 10.84 6.92
N ALA A 71 -8.04 10.78 7.49
CA ALA A 71 -7.22 9.57 7.38
C ALA A 71 -7.93 8.33 7.94
N THR A 72 -8.83 8.50 8.92
CA THR A 72 -9.62 7.40 9.51
C THR A 72 -10.54 6.77 8.47
N ASP A 73 -11.18 7.55 7.59
CA ASP A 73 -12.07 7.02 6.56
C ASP A 73 -11.32 6.16 5.53
N LEU A 74 -10.06 6.51 5.24
CA LEU A 74 -9.19 5.67 4.43
C LEU A 74 -8.84 4.34 5.13
N LEU A 75 -8.67 4.37 6.45
CA LEU A 75 -8.38 3.18 7.23
C LEU A 75 -9.61 2.29 7.40
N ASP A 76 -10.83 2.83 7.56
CA ASP A 76 -12.05 2.02 7.53
C ASP A 76 -12.19 1.30 6.19
N TRP A 77 -11.92 2.03 5.09
CA TRP A 77 -11.94 1.45 3.74
C TRP A 77 -10.94 0.30 3.57
N LEU A 78 -9.76 0.43 4.18
CA LEU A 78 -8.71 -0.59 4.16
C LEU A 78 -9.06 -1.77 5.07
N ASP A 79 -9.50 -1.52 6.31
CA ASP A 79 -9.84 -2.55 7.30
C ASP A 79 -10.90 -3.51 6.75
N ALA A 80 -11.92 -2.97 6.06
CA ALA A 80 -12.98 -3.76 5.41
C ALA A 80 -12.49 -4.64 4.23
N ARG A 81 -11.25 -4.46 3.75
CA ARG A 81 -10.68 -5.17 2.58
C ARG A 81 -9.50 -6.07 2.93
N ILE A 82 -8.97 -5.99 4.15
CA ILE A 82 -7.91 -6.89 4.60
C ILE A 82 -8.54 -8.23 4.96
N ASP A 83 -8.17 -9.26 4.22
CA ASP A 83 -8.49 -10.64 4.59
C ASP A 83 -7.50 -11.13 5.67
N GLU A 84 -7.98 -11.82 6.70
CA GLU A 84 -7.15 -12.28 7.83
C GLU A 84 -6.01 -13.22 7.42
N GLN A 85 -6.17 -13.97 6.32
CA GLN A 85 -5.23 -14.99 5.86
C GLN A 85 -4.30 -14.50 4.74
N ALA A 86 -4.58 -13.34 4.15
CA ALA A 86 -3.78 -12.82 3.05
C ALA A 86 -2.41 -12.34 3.53
N ALA A 87 -1.37 -12.71 2.78
CA ALA A 87 -0.06 -12.07 2.88
C ALA A 87 -0.16 -10.60 2.41
N ILE A 88 0.57 -9.72 3.07
CA ILE A 88 0.53 -8.27 2.83
C ILE A 88 1.85 -7.82 2.23
N ILE A 89 1.80 -7.42 0.96
CA ILE A 89 2.94 -6.91 0.20
C ILE A 89 2.95 -5.39 0.32
N THR A 90 4.11 -4.83 0.65
CA THR A 90 4.29 -3.38 0.65
C THR A 90 5.73 -3.04 0.27
N TRP A 91 6.00 -1.76 0.13
CA TRP A 91 7.34 -1.26 -0.16
C TRP A 91 8.11 -1.02 1.12
N ASP A 92 9.39 -1.38 1.13
CA ASP A 92 10.31 -0.91 2.15
C ASP A 92 10.34 0.63 2.17
N LYS A 93 10.26 1.14 3.38
CA LYS A 93 10.20 2.56 3.71
C LYS A 93 11.01 2.72 4.99
N TRP A 94 11.59 3.90 5.18
CA TRP A 94 12.25 4.28 6.44
C TRP A 94 11.43 3.92 7.69
N TRP A 95 10.10 3.87 7.54
CA TRP A 95 9.20 3.26 8.51
C TRP A 95 8.31 2.20 7.86
N PRO A 96 8.31 0.96 8.37
CA PRO A 96 7.45 -0.13 7.91
C PRO A 96 5.98 0.27 7.82
N ALA A 97 5.27 -0.23 6.80
CA ALA A 97 3.86 0.10 6.62
C ALA A 97 3.01 -0.43 7.78
N SER A 98 3.32 -1.64 8.27
CA SER A 98 2.72 -2.26 9.46
C SER A 98 2.73 -1.31 10.66
N ARG A 99 3.91 -0.77 11.00
CA ARG A 99 4.08 0.12 12.14
C ARG A 99 3.41 1.47 11.94
N ARG A 100 3.32 1.98 10.70
CA ARG A 100 2.57 3.21 10.40
C ARG A 100 1.07 2.99 10.57
N LEU A 101 0.54 1.91 10.00
CA LEU A 101 -0.88 1.59 10.06
C LEU A 101 -1.32 1.35 11.51
N ALA A 102 -0.52 0.62 12.30
CA ALA A 102 -0.77 0.45 13.74
C ALA A 102 -0.82 1.77 14.52
N ALA A 103 0.00 2.76 14.15
CA ALA A 103 0.05 4.05 14.83
C ALA A 103 -1.15 4.96 14.49
N LEU A 104 -1.78 4.74 13.33
CA LEU A 104 -2.91 5.55 12.85
C LEU A 104 -4.26 4.87 13.11
N ALA A 105 -4.28 3.55 13.28
CA ALA A 105 -5.50 2.77 13.43
C ALA A 105 -6.17 3.02 14.79
N ASP A 106 -7.49 3.20 14.76
CA ASP A 106 -8.35 3.22 15.94
C ASP A 106 -8.65 1.77 16.38
N PRO A 107 -8.38 1.37 17.64
CA PRO A 107 -8.65 0.03 18.14
C PRO A 107 -10.10 -0.45 18.08
N GLU A 108 -11.07 0.45 18.21
CA GLU A 108 -12.48 0.10 18.17
C GLU A 108 -13.00 0.00 16.74
N ARG A 109 -12.43 0.78 15.81
CA ARG A 109 -12.87 0.82 14.41
C ARG A 109 -12.10 -0.11 13.48
N HIS A 110 -10.81 -0.35 13.73
CA HIS A 110 -9.91 -1.07 12.82
C HIS A 110 -9.24 -2.31 13.46
N PRO A 111 -10.02 -3.26 14.01
CA PRO A 111 -9.45 -4.43 14.68
C PRO A 111 -8.68 -5.36 13.73
N VAL A 112 -9.12 -5.48 12.47
CA VAL A 112 -8.50 -6.39 11.49
C VAL A 112 -7.14 -5.85 11.03
N LEU A 113 -7.08 -4.55 10.77
CA LEU A 113 -5.86 -3.83 10.42
C LEU A 113 -4.83 -3.90 11.55
N LEU A 114 -5.26 -3.75 12.80
CA LEU A 114 -4.37 -3.85 13.97
C LEU A 114 -3.85 -5.27 14.16
N ALA A 115 -4.69 -6.29 14.00
CA ALA A 115 -4.25 -7.68 14.04
C ALA A 115 -3.21 -7.96 12.94
N ALA A 116 -3.49 -7.50 11.71
CA ALA A 116 -2.57 -7.59 10.60
C ALA A 116 -1.25 -6.88 10.88
N ALA A 117 -1.29 -5.64 11.38
CA ALA A 117 -0.10 -4.84 11.69
C ALA A 117 0.75 -5.43 12.82
N GLY A 118 0.14 -6.20 13.74
CA GLY A 118 0.83 -6.94 14.78
C GLY A 118 1.59 -8.18 14.26
N ASP A 119 1.11 -8.81 13.19
CA ASP A 119 1.71 -10.01 12.60
C ASP A 119 2.82 -9.71 11.58
N THR A 120 3.81 -8.94 12.00
CA THR A 120 4.95 -8.54 11.15
C THR A 120 5.84 -9.71 10.72
N ALA A 121 5.89 -10.77 11.54
CA ALA A 121 6.70 -11.95 11.27
C ALA A 121 6.02 -12.94 10.30
N GLY A 122 4.69 -12.96 10.21
CA GLY A 122 3.93 -13.90 9.41
C GLY A 122 3.42 -13.30 8.09
N ARG A 123 2.71 -12.18 8.15
CA ARG A 123 1.91 -11.69 7.00
C ARG A 123 2.64 -10.72 6.09
N TRP A 124 3.54 -9.90 6.64
CA TRP A 124 4.15 -8.82 5.87
C TRP A 124 5.28 -9.31 4.95
N ARG A 125 5.35 -8.74 3.75
CA ARG A 125 6.41 -8.92 2.75
C ARG A 125 6.82 -7.52 2.30
N GLU A 126 7.80 -6.92 2.98
CA GLU A 126 8.29 -5.57 2.65
C GLU A 126 9.38 -5.65 1.60
N LEU A 127 9.10 -5.20 0.38
CA LEU A 127 10.02 -5.30 -0.74
C LEU A 127 11.30 -4.48 -0.52
N PRO A 128 12.51 -5.06 -0.61
CA PRO A 128 13.76 -4.36 -0.35
C PRO A 128 13.92 -3.10 -1.20
N ALA A 129 14.22 -1.96 -0.58
CA ALA A 129 14.33 -0.69 -1.29
C ALA A 129 15.42 -0.71 -2.38
N ALA A 130 16.52 -1.42 -2.15
CA ALA A 130 17.63 -1.53 -3.10
C ALA A 130 17.19 -2.03 -4.48
N ASP A 131 16.25 -2.98 -4.52
CA ASP A 131 15.81 -3.66 -5.74
C ASP A 131 14.56 -3.04 -6.36
N THR A 132 13.89 -2.13 -5.63
CA THR A 132 12.53 -1.69 -5.97
C THR A 132 12.32 -0.18 -5.96
N TRP A 133 13.33 0.62 -5.62
CA TRP A 133 13.21 2.08 -5.51
C TRP A 133 12.63 2.75 -6.77
N TYR A 134 12.95 2.22 -7.96
CA TYR A 134 12.53 2.77 -9.26
C TYR A 134 11.07 2.43 -9.61
N LEU A 135 10.47 1.45 -8.95
CA LEU A 135 9.07 1.05 -9.16
C LEU A 135 8.08 1.91 -8.36
N ARG A 136 8.60 2.74 -7.44
CA ARG A 136 7.79 3.62 -6.61
C ARG A 136 7.44 4.89 -7.38
N GLN A 137 6.19 4.95 -7.86
CA GLN A 137 5.73 6.07 -8.69
C GLN A 137 5.03 7.17 -7.86
N ALA A 138 4.54 6.86 -6.66
CA ALA A 138 4.00 7.85 -5.72
C ALA A 138 5.11 8.62 -5.01
N ARG A 139 5.57 9.73 -5.62
CA ARG A 139 6.37 10.71 -4.89
C ARG A 139 5.57 11.23 -3.69
N ALA A 140 6.25 11.41 -2.55
CA ALA A 140 5.67 12.17 -1.45
C ALA A 140 5.39 13.59 -1.96
N MET A 141 4.12 14.00 -1.91
CA MET A 141 3.72 15.29 -2.45
C MET A 141 4.28 16.41 -1.58
N PRO A 142 4.95 17.44 -2.12
CA PRO A 142 5.34 18.61 -1.37
C PRO A 142 4.10 19.48 -1.10
N VAL A 143 3.18 18.96 -0.30
CA VAL A 143 2.02 19.71 0.19
C VAL A 143 2.55 20.62 1.29
N PRO A 144 2.53 21.96 1.13
CA PRO A 144 2.95 22.84 2.20
C PRO A 144 1.98 22.71 3.37
N CYS A 145 2.52 22.75 4.59
CA CYS A 145 1.73 22.90 5.79
C CYS A 145 0.93 24.21 5.73
N ILE A 146 -0.39 24.15 5.85
CA ILE A 146 -1.23 25.34 5.98
C ILE A 146 -2.05 25.37 7.27
N CYS A 147 -1.91 24.37 8.14
CA CYS A 147 -2.58 24.41 9.42
C CYS A 147 -2.04 25.61 10.23
N ASP A 148 -2.92 26.23 11.00
CA ASP A 148 -2.53 27.33 11.88
C ASP A 148 -1.47 26.84 12.89
N ALA A 149 -0.58 27.73 13.34
CA ALA A 149 0.55 27.38 14.22
C ALA A 149 0.12 26.81 15.58
N GLY A 150 -1.16 26.98 15.95
CA GLY A 150 -1.76 26.44 17.18
C GLY A 150 -2.39 25.05 17.05
N VAL A 151 -2.52 24.49 15.83
CA VAL A 151 -3.15 23.18 15.61
C VAL A 151 -2.25 22.06 16.13
N GLN A 152 -2.79 21.18 16.98
CA GLN A 152 -2.04 20.02 17.46
C GLN A 152 -1.80 19.03 16.30
N VAL A 153 -0.69 18.31 16.36
CA VAL A 153 -0.32 17.27 15.38
C VAL A 153 -1.46 16.26 15.16
N ALA A 154 -2.15 15.87 16.23
CA ALA A 154 -3.28 14.95 16.17
C ALA A 154 -4.47 15.51 15.36
N ASP A 155 -4.70 16.81 15.44
CA ASP A 155 -5.82 17.48 14.76
C ASP A 155 -5.48 17.83 13.30
N CYS A 156 -4.19 17.88 12.96
CA CYS A 156 -3.69 18.24 11.63
C CYS A 156 -4.24 17.32 10.53
N HIS A 157 -4.45 16.03 10.84
CA HIS A 157 -5.01 15.03 9.93
C HIS A 157 -6.40 15.42 9.38
N SER A 158 -7.20 16.18 10.14
CA SER A 158 -8.53 16.65 9.75
C SER A 158 -8.53 17.97 8.96
N THR A 159 -7.37 18.61 8.81
CA THR A 159 -7.22 19.98 8.29
C THR A 159 -6.42 20.07 6.99
N VAL A 160 -6.14 18.92 6.34
CA VAL A 160 -5.39 18.93 5.07
C VAL A 160 -6.19 19.66 4.00
N PRO A 161 -5.62 20.70 3.36
CA PRO A 161 -6.23 21.27 2.17
C PRO A 161 -6.17 20.26 1.05
N LEU A 162 -7.28 19.60 0.78
CA LEU A 162 -7.39 18.66 -0.32
C LEU A 162 -7.14 19.34 -1.67
N SER A 163 -7.35 20.66 -1.76
CA SER A 163 -7.00 21.47 -2.94
C SER A 163 -5.50 21.52 -3.26
N LEU A 164 -4.63 21.13 -2.32
CA LEU A 164 -3.19 21.01 -2.54
C LEU A 164 -2.74 19.57 -2.81
N LEU A 165 -3.65 18.60 -2.73
CA LEU A 165 -3.42 17.24 -3.15
C LEU A 165 -3.61 17.13 -4.67
N PRO A 166 -2.90 16.21 -5.36
CA PRO A 166 -3.21 15.87 -6.73
C PRO A 166 -4.67 15.46 -6.89
N ASP A 167 -5.21 15.71 -8.08
CA ASP A 167 -6.54 15.24 -8.45
C ASP A 167 -6.65 13.72 -8.21
N ALA A 168 -7.75 13.30 -7.57
CA ALA A 168 -8.02 11.90 -7.30
C ALA A 168 -8.06 11.05 -8.59
N ALA A 169 -8.54 11.62 -9.69
CA ALA A 169 -8.56 10.97 -11.01
C ALA A 169 -7.14 10.63 -11.52
N ILE A 170 -6.11 11.34 -11.05
CA ILE A 170 -4.71 11.07 -11.35
C ILE A 170 -4.07 10.19 -10.26
N ALA A 171 -4.35 10.49 -8.99
CA ALA A 171 -3.70 9.84 -7.86
C ALA A 171 -4.12 8.37 -7.70
N MET A 172 -5.40 8.05 -7.92
CA MET A 172 -5.94 6.70 -7.73
C MET A 172 -5.37 5.69 -8.74
N PRO A 173 -5.33 5.97 -10.06
CA PRO A 173 -4.67 5.07 -11.02
C PRO A 173 -3.18 4.84 -10.71
N GLN A 174 -2.46 5.88 -10.26
CA GLN A 174 -1.06 5.75 -9.87
C GLN A 174 -0.87 4.87 -8.62
N LEU A 175 -1.77 5.00 -7.64
CA LEU A 175 -1.79 4.16 -6.44
C LEU A 175 -2.05 2.69 -6.79
N ILE A 176 -3.00 2.41 -7.69
CA ILE A 176 -3.26 1.07 -8.22
C ILE A 176 -2.02 0.54 -8.95
N GLY A 177 -1.46 1.34 -9.87
CA GLY A 177 -0.26 0.97 -10.62
C GLY A 177 0.93 0.64 -9.72
N GLU A 178 1.09 1.37 -8.61
CA GLU A 178 2.11 1.09 -7.60
C GLU A 178 1.82 -0.20 -6.82
N ALA A 179 0.57 -0.48 -6.44
CA ALA A 179 0.23 -1.75 -5.79
C ALA A 179 0.49 -2.95 -6.73
N VAL A 180 0.12 -2.82 -8.00
CA VAL A 180 0.38 -3.81 -9.06
C VAL A 180 1.88 -4.04 -9.26
N ALA A 181 2.66 -2.96 -9.36
CA ALA A 181 4.11 -3.06 -9.54
C ALA A 181 4.79 -3.74 -8.35
N GLY A 182 4.34 -3.44 -7.12
CA GLY A 182 4.85 -4.07 -5.91
C GLY A 182 4.56 -5.56 -5.88
N TRP A 183 3.30 -5.94 -6.08
CA TRP A 183 2.92 -7.35 -6.12
C TRP A 183 3.72 -8.12 -7.19
N LEU A 184 3.83 -7.57 -8.40
CA LEU A 184 4.53 -8.23 -9.51
C LEU A 184 6.02 -8.39 -9.22
N ALA A 185 6.66 -7.38 -8.63
CA ALA A 185 8.07 -7.46 -8.23
C ALA A 185 8.30 -8.53 -7.17
N TRP A 186 7.38 -8.68 -6.21
CA TRP A 186 7.43 -9.75 -5.22
C TRP A 186 7.23 -11.13 -5.84
N ALA A 187 6.16 -11.33 -6.61
CA ALA A 187 5.83 -12.62 -7.22
C ALA A 187 6.94 -13.13 -8.16
N ARG A 188 7.60 -12.22 -8.89
CA ARG A 188 8.72 -12.56 -9.79
C ARG A 188 9.95 -13.11 -9.10
N GLN A 189 10.14 -12.84 -7.81
CA GLN A 189 11.22 -13.46 -7.02
C GLN A 189 11.07 -14.99 -6.96
N PHE A 190 9.86 -15.51 -7.14
CA PHE A 190 9.56 -16.95 -7.10
C PHE A 190 9.29 -17.54 -8.50
N SER A 191 8.69 -16.77 -9.42
CA SER A 191 8.40 -17.26 -10.78
C SER A 191 9.65 -17.38 -11.65
N ASP A 192 10.56 -16.40 -11.61
CA ASP A 192 11.64 -16.28 -12.61
C ASP A 192 12.73 -17.36 -12.46
N PHE A 193 12.76 -18.03 -11.31
CA PHE A 193 13.68 -19.13 -11.01
C PHE A 193 13.00 -20.51 -11.01
N ASP A 194 11.75 -20.61 -11.52
CA ASP A 194 10.90 -21.82 -11.48
C ASP A 194 10.78 -22.42 -10.06
N VAL A 195 10.94 -21.60 -9.02
CA VAL A 195 10.92 -22.04 -7.62
C VAL A 195 9.51 -22.43 -7.20
N ASP A 196 8.50 -21.75 -7.75
CA ASP A 196 7.10 -22.02 -7.47
C ASP A 196 6.22 -21.91 -8.74
N PRO A 197 5.71 -23.04 -9.28
CA PRO A 197 4.80 -23.04 -10.42
C PRO A 197 3.51 -22.23 -10.19
N VAL A 198 3.07 -22.10 -8.93
CA VAL A 198 1.88 -21.32 -8.56
C VAL A 198 2.17 -19.82 -8.68
N ALA A 199 3.39 -19.38 -8.37
CA ALA A 199 3.81 -18.00 -8.61
C ALA A 199 3.80 -17.65 -10.10
N ALA A 200 4.29 -18.54 -10.97
CA ALA A 200 4.25 -18.34 -12.41
C ALA A 200 2.81 -18.24 -12.96
N GLN A 201 1.90 -19.09 -12.46
CA GLN A 201 0.47 -19.01 -12.80
C GLN A 201 -0.15 -17.69 -12.35
N ALA A 202 0.17 -17.23 -11.13
CA ALA A 202 -0.34 -15.97 -10.60
C ALA A 202 0.17 -14.76 -11.41
N VAL A 203 1.45 -14.75 -11.79
CA VAL A 203 2.04 -13.72 -12.66
C VAL A 203 1.33 -13.69 -14.02
N HIS A 204 1.11 -14.87 -14.63
CA HIS A 204 0.40 -14.96 -15.90
C HIS A 204 -1.05 -14.47 -15.80
N ALA A 205 -1.75 -14.81 -14.72
CA ALA A 205 -3.10 -14.34 -14.46
C ALA A 205 -3.14 -12.81 -14.32
N LEU A 206 -2.17 -12.21 -13.62
CA LEU A 206 -2.05 -10.75 -13.50
C LEU A 206 -1.79 -10.08 -14.85
N GLU A 207 -0.88 -10.62 -15.66
CA GLU A 207 -0.59 -10.06 -16.98
C GLU A 207 -1.81 -10.14 -17.91
N THR A 208 -2.56 -11.24 -17.84
CA THR A 208 -3.82 -11.40 -18.57
C THR A 208 -4.88 -10.39 -18.11
N TRP A 209 -5.06 -10.25 -16.79
CA TRP A 209 -5.97 -9.27 -16.20
C TRP A 209 -5.59 -7.83 -16.59
N ARG A 210 -4.30 -7.47 -16.57
CA ARG A 210 -3.82 -6.14 -16.98
C ARG A 210 -4.13 -5.83 -18.44
N ALA A 211 -4.10 -6.84 -19.33
CA ALA A 211 -4.46 -6.66 -20.73
C ALA A 211 -5.96 -6.38 -20.94
N THR A 212 -6.80 -6.66 -19.94
CA THR A 212 -8.24 -6.31 -19.96
C THR A 212 -8.51 -4.91 -19.43
N MET A 213 -7.55 -4.28 -18.75
CA MET A 213 -7.70 -2.91 -18.27
C MET A 213 -7.62 -1.93 -19.45
N PRO A 214 -8.44 -0.87 -19.46
CA PRO A 214 -8.28 0.19 -20.44
C PRO A 214 -6.85 0.73 -20.38
N ILE A 215 -6.17 0.79 -21.53
CA ILE A 215 -4.93 1.56 -21.63
C ILE A 215 -5.37 3.01 -21.46
N SER A 216 -4.98 3.63 -20.34
CA SER A 216 -5.13 5.08 -20.18
C SER A 216 -4.23 5.77 -21.21
N ASP A 217 -4.79 6.10 -22.37
CA ASP A 217 -4.21 7.02 -23.34
C ASP A 217 -4.34 8.45 -22.78
N ASP A 218 -3.54 8.79 -21.78
CA ASP A 218 -3.40 10.16 -21.30
C ASP A 218 -1.93 10.58 -21.38
N GLY A 219 -1.59 11.21 -22.51
CA GLY A 219 -0.36 11.97 -22.73
C GLY A 219 -0.50 13.44 -22.36
#